data_AF-A0A8D3CYQ4-F1
#
_entry.id   AF-A0A8D3CYQ4-F1
#
_cell.length_a   1.000
_cell.length_b   1.000
_cell.length_c   1.000
_cell.angle_alpha   90.00
_cell.angle_beta   90.00
_cell.angle_gamma   90.00
#
_symmetry.space_group_name_H-M   'P 1'
#
loop_
_entity.id
_entity.type
_entity.pdbx_description
1 polymer ?
#
loop_
_entity_poly.entity_id
_entity_poly.type
_entity_poly.pdbx_seq_one_letter_code
_entity_poly.pdbx_strand_id
1 'polypeptide(L)'
;MEAALLTYAKWRRRMCKTLLGPPDGLHLRGASAVNLRRFIGCAVREFTFLAKKPGCRGMHITTDACWGRCETWEKPVVEPPYIESHQRVCTYNETRLVTVKLPHCQSSVDPTYTYPVALRCDCGVCLTSTTECLTFV
;
A
#
# COMPACT_ATOMS: atom_id res chain seq x y z
N MET A 1 3.10 -4.94 36.90
CA MET A 1 4.31 -5.69 37.29
C MET A 1 3.92 -7.16 37.15
N GLU A 2 4.12 -7.71 35.95
CA GLU A 2 5.29 -8.56 35.63
C GLU A 2 5.20 -9.87 36.43
N ALA A 3 5.16 -11.08 35.88
CA ALA A 3 5.70 -11.61 34.63
C ALA A 3 4.89 -12.88 34.25
N ALA A 4 4.66 -13.19 32.98
CA ALA A 4 5.50 -14.09 32.16
C ALA A 4 5.72 -15.46 32.85
N LEU A 5 5.55 -16.64 32.26
CA LEU A 5 5.73 -17.07 30.88
C LEU A 5 5.55 -18.61 30.92
N LEU A 6 5.24 -19.24 29.78
CA LEU A 6 5.37 -20.70 29.50
C LEU A 6 4.22 -21.54 30.08
N THR A 7 3.47 -22.35 29.32
CA THR A 7 3.98 -23.52 28.61
C THR A 7 2.83 -24.18 27.85
N TYR A 8 2.65 -23.97 26.55
CA TYR A 8 1.85 -24.91 25.73
C TYR A 8 2.49 -25.10 24.35
N ALA A 9 3.65 -25.74 24.36
CA ALA A 9 4.20 -26.43 23.21
C ALA A 9 3.53 -27.81 23.08
N LYS A 10 2.70 -28.01 22.05
CA LYS A 10 2.50 -29.28 21.31
C LYS A 10 1.27 -29.15 20.41
N TRP A 11 1.49 -29.00 19.11
CA TRP A 11 0.93 -29.99 18.18
C TRP A 11 1.84 -30.11 16.97
N ARG A 12 2.44 -31.29 16.86
CA ARG A 12 3.37 -31.70 15.81
C ARG A 12 2.64 -31.76 14.46
N ARG A 13 3.38 -31.37 13.41
CA ARG A 13 3.53 -32.07 12.12
C ARG A 13 2.40 -33.04 11.74
N ARG A 14 1.64 -32.66 10.70
CA ARG A 14 1.30 -33.60 9.63
C ARG A 14 1.77 -33.00 8.30
N MET A 15 2.88 -33.54 7.82
CA MET A 15 3.18 -33.60 6.41
C MET A 15 2.08 -34.43 5.73
N CYS A 16 1.50 -33.92 4.65
CA CYS A 16 1.06 -34.78 3.55
C CYS A 16 1.92 -34.39 2.35
N LYS A 17 2.82 -35.30 1.98
CA LYS A 17 3.70 -35.19 0.82
C LYS A 17 3.42 -36.46 0.00
N THR A 18 2.78 -36.32 -1.16
CA THR A 18 2.93 -37.22 -2.32
C THR A 18 2.32 -36.55 -3.57
N LEU A 19 3.18 -36.05 -4.48
CA LEU A 19 3.47 -36.54 -5.85
C LEU A 19 2.45 -36.00 -6.89
N LEU A 20 2.79 -35.22 -7.93
CA LEU A 20 3.81 -35.34 -9.00
C LEU A 20 4.43 -33.97 -9.41
N GLY A 21 5.67 -33.96 -9.98
CA GLY A 21 6.44 -32.78 -10.44
C GLY A 21 6.36 -32.46 -11.96
N PRO A 22 7.40 -31.84 -12.61
CA PRO A 22 7.49 -30.41 -13.05
C PRO A 22 7.72 -30.23 -14.59
N PRO A 23 7.87 -29.00 -15.16
CA PRO A 23 9.18 -28.29 -15.22
C PRO A 23 9.11 -26.73 -15.16
N ASP A 24 10.29 -26.10 -15.12
CA ASP A 24 10.59 -24.67 -15.38
C ASP A 24 10.04 -23.63 -14.36
N GLY A 25 10.78 -23.15 -13.37
CA GLY A 25 12.20 -22.80 -13.41
C GLY A 25 12.44 -21.33 -13.78
N LEU A 26 11.61 -20.38 -13.32
CA LEU A 26 12.04 -18.97 -13.15
C LEU A 26 11.08 -18.18 -12.23
N HIS A 27 11.05 -18.49 -10.93
CA HIS A 27 10.64 -17.47 -9.96
C HIS A 27 11.91 -16.94 -9.32
N LEU A 28 12.44 -15.84 -9.87
CA LEU A 28 13.36 -14.99 -9.14
C LEU A 28 12.62 -14.44 -7.91
N ARG A 29 12.54 -15.26 -6.85
CA ARG A 29 12.35 -14.77 -5.48
C ARG A 29 13.71 -14.27 -4.99
N GLY A 30 14.19 -13.24 -5.69
CA GLY A 30 15.31 -12.41 -5.31
C GLY A 30 14.81 -11.01 -4.97
N ALA A 31 13.66 -10.89 -4.31
CA ALA A 31 13.38 -9.67 -3.58
C ALA A 31 14.32 -9.70 -2.37
N SER A 32 15.52 -9.13 -2.54
CA SER A 32 16.32 -8.66 -1.40
C SER A 32 15.34 -8.07 -0.41
N ALA A 33 15.34 -8.55 0.84
CA ALA A 33 14.42 -8.04 1.84
C ALA A 33 14.76 -6.56 2.09
N VAL A 34 14.18 -5.66 1.27
CA VAL A 34 14.39 -4.23 1.37
C VAL A 34 13.86 -3.84 2.74
N ASN A 35 14.73 -3.25 3.56
CA ASN A 35 14.31 -2.78 4.86
C ASN A 35 13.36 -1.60 4.65
N LEU A 36 12.06 -1.88 4.73
CA LEU A 36 10.99 -0.93 4.52
C LEU A 36 11.15 0.30 5.43
N ARG A 37 11.69 0.15 6.64
CA ARG A 37 11.91 1.28 7.54
C ARG A 37 13.01 2.23 7.09
N ARG A 38 13.90 1.82 6.17
CA ARG A 38 15.02 2.63 5.65
C ARG A 38 14.93 2.91 4.15
N PHE A 39 13.91 2.37 3.48
CA PHE A 39 13.69 2.64 2.06
C PHE A 39 13.42 4.13 1.82
N ILE A 40 14.23 4.73 0.94
CA ILE A 40 14.04 6.05 0.35
C ILE A 40 13.82 5.81 -1.15
N GLY A 41 12.72 6.32 -1.66
CA GLY A 41 12.16 6.00 -2.96
C GLY A 41 10.65 5.82 -2.88
N CYS A 42 10.01 5.73 -4.04
CA CYS A 42 8.58 5.51 -4.19
C CYS A 42 8.36 4.28 -5.07
N ALA A 43 7.53 3.34 -4.64
CA ALA A 43 7.33 2.07 -5.33
C ALA A 43 5.88 1.59 -5.24
N VAL A 44 5.49 0.78 -6.23
CA VAL A 44 4.23 0.04 -6.23
C VAL A 44 4.34 -1.12 -5.24
N ARG A 45 3.38 -1.24 -4.32
CA ARG A 45 3.31 -2.33 -3.35
C ARG A 45 1.87 -2.74 -3.07
N GLU A 46 1.71 -4.00 -2.67
CA GLU A 46 0.43 -4.53 -2.23
C GLU A 46 -0.02 -3.86 -0.93
N PHE A 47 -1.27 -3.40 -0.91
CA PHE A 47 -1.94 -2.78 0.22
C PHE A 47 -3.38 -3.29 0.33
N THR A 48 -3.81 -3.57 1.55
CA THR A 48 -5.18 -4.00 1.83
C THR A 48 -5.93 -2.91 2.59
N PHE A 49 -7.07 -2.49 2.06
CA PHE A 49 -7.94 -1.52 2.72
C PHE A 49 -9.37 -2.06 2.89
N LEU A 50 -10.11 -1.48 3.82
CA LEU A 50 -11.52 -1.78 4.03
C LEU A 50 -12.37 -0.83 3.18
N ALA A 51 -12.90 -1.34 2.05
CA ALA A 51 -13.83 -0.60 1.22
C ALA A 51 -15.18 -0.47 1.93
N LYS A 52 -15.64 0.77 2.10
CA LYS A 52 -16.92 1.10 2.73
C LYS A 52 -17.77 1.92 1.76
N LYS A 53 -19.02 1.51 1.59
CA LYS A 53 -20.06 2.26 0.88
C LYS A 53 -21.31 2.28 1.76
N PRO A 54 -21.95 3.43 2.00
CA PRO A 54 -23.19 3.49 2.76
C PRO A 54 -24.24 2.53 2.20
N GLY A 55 -24.89 1.76 3.08
CA GLY A 55 -25.91 0.78 2.68
C GLY A 55 -25.39 -0.58 2.21
N CYS A 56 -24.08 -0.81 2.22
CA CYS A 56 -23.44 -2.11 1.96
C CYS A 56 -22.58 -2.58 3.14
N ARG A 57 -22.29 -3.88 3.23
CA ARG A 57 -21.30 -4.41 4.17
C ARG A 57 -19.89 -4.12 3.64
N GLY A 58 -19.01 -3.64 4.52
CA GLY A 58 -17.62 -3.38 4.16
C GLY A 58 -16.87 -4.65 3.75
N MET A 59 -15.92 -4.51 2.81
CA MET A 59 -15.13 -5.62 2.26
C MET A 59 -13.64 -5.23 2.22
N HIS A 60 -12.76 -6.15 2.64
CA HIS A 60 -11.33 -5.96 2.48
C HIS A 60 -10.94 -6.19 1.02
N ILE A 61 -10.23 -5.22 0.44
CA ILE A 61 -9.71 -5.27 -0.93
C ILE A 61 -8.20 -5.17 -0.84
N THR A 62 -7.52 -6.12 -1.48
CA THR A 62 -6.07 -6.10 -1.69
C THR A 62 -5.79 -5.57 -3.09
N THR A 63 -4.97 -4.53 -3.19
CA THR A 63 -4.63 -3.86 -4.44
C THR A 63 -3.19 -3.37 -4.43
N ASP A 64 -2.64 -3.10 -5.60
CA ASP A 64 -1.40 -2.36 -5.75
C ASP A 64 -1.63 -0.86 -5.51
N ALA A 65 -0.79 -0.26 -4.67
CA ALA A 65 -0.82 1.14 -4.28
C ALA A 65 0.59 1.72 -4.16
N CYS A 66 0.70 3.05 -4.13
CA CYS A 66 1.98 3.73 -3.98
C CYS A 66 2.43 3.81 -2.52
N TRP A 67 3.68 3.44 -2.27
CA TRP A 67 4.27 3.47 -0.95
C TRP A 67 5.76 3.83 -0.99
N GLY A 68 6.20 4.65 -0.05
CA GLY A 68 7.60 5.05 0.03
C GLY A 68 7.83 6.37 0.76
N ARG A 69 9.06 6.86 0.69
CA ARG A 69 9.49 8.16 1.23
C ARG A 69 10.34 8.87 0.21
N CYS A 70 9.99 10.11 -0.09
CA CYS A 70 10.71 10.92 -1.05
C CYS A 70 11.71 11.82 -0.34
N GLU A 71 12.80 12.12 -1.03
CA GLU A 71 13.76 13.10 -0.54
C GLU A 71 13.15 14.50 -0.61
N THR A 72 13.28 15.23 0.49
CA THR A 72 12.84 16.62 0.62
C THR A 72 13.98 17.43 1.22
N TRP A 73 14.01 18.71 0.87
CA TRP A 73 14.99 19.64 1.42
C TRP A 73 14.41 21.05 1.45
N GLU A 74 14.97 21.87 2.34
CA GLU A 74 14.71 23.30 2.42
C GLU A 74 16.06 23.99 2.50
N LYS A 75 16.24 25.01 1.66
CA LYS A 75 17.49 25.75 1.52
C LYS A 75 17.22 27.20 1.88
N PRO A 76 17.90 27.75 2.90
CA PRO A 76 17.85 29.18 3.18
C PRO A 76 18.41 29.97 2.00
N VAL A 77 17.73 31.05 1.61
CA VAL A 77 18.15 32.00 0.56
C VAL A 77 18.14 33.43 1.12
N VAL A 78 18.94 34.32 0.52
CA VAL A 78 19.12 35.69 1.04
C VAL A 78 17.93 36.58 0.70
N GLU A 79 17.36 36.39 -0.48
CA GLU A 79 16.20 37.15 -0.93
C GLU A 79 14.88 36.50 -0.43
N PRO A 80 13.83 37.30 -0.17
CA PRO A 80 12.49 36.78 0.08
C PRO A 80 12.07 35.78 -1.01
N PRO A 81 11.45 34.62 -0.67
CA PRO A 81 10.83 34.26 0.61
C PRO A 81 11.79 33.66 1.66
N TYR A 82 13.11 33.82 1.52
CA TYR A 82 14.17 33.37 2.43
C TYR A 82 14.34 31.85 2.57
N ILE A 83 13.40 31.06 2.05
CA ILE A 83 13.47 29.60 2.01
C ILE A 83 13.06 29.14 0.61
N GLU A 84 13.93 28.39 -0.03
CA GLU A 84 13.64 27.57 -1.21
C GLU A 84 13.29 26.16 -0.74
N SER A 85 12.09 25.67 -1.02
CA SER A 85 11.62 24.36 -0.56
C SER A 85 11.42 23.38 -1.72
N HIS A 86 11.89 22.15 -1.50
CA HIS A 86 11.67 21.01 -2.39
C HIS A 86 10.92 19.94 -1.63
N GLN A 87 9.59 20.08 -1.62
CA GLN A 87 8.69 19.15 -0.96
C GLN A 87 8.09 18.19 -1.99
N ARG A 88 8.38 16.89 -1.83
CA ARG A 88 7.91 15.81 -2.69
C ARG A 88 7.21 14.75 -1.87
N VAL A 89 6.17 14.14 -2.43
CA VAL A 89 5.44 13.02 -1.84
C VAL A 89 5.44 11.83 -2.80
N CYS A 90 5.36 10.63 -2.24
CA CYS A 90 5.18 9.43 -3.04
C CYS A 90 3.72 9.37 -3.51
N THR A 91 3.51 9.51 -4.82
CA THR A 91 2.17 9.61 -5.41
C THR A 91 2.04 8.73 -6.64
N TYR A 92 0.80 8.56 -7.08
CA TYR A 92 0.47 7.83 -8.28
C TYR A 92 0.92 8.63 -9.52
N ASN A 93 1.73 8.00 -10.36
CA ASN A 93 2.09 8.55 -11.67
C ASN A 93 1.16 8.00 -12.75
N GLU A 94 0.89 6.70 -12.72
CA GLU A 94 0.02 6.02 -13.67
C GLU A 94 -0.92 5.08 -12.90
N THR A 95 -2.21 5.14 -13.22
CA THR A 95 -3.25 4.35 -12.54
C THR A 95 -4.23 3.72 -13.51
N ARG A 96 -4.88 2.66 -13.05
CA ARG A 96 -6.05 2.06 -13.71
C ARG A 96 -7.20 1.98 -12.72
N LEU A 97 -8.38 2.43 -13.13
CA LEU A 97 -9.59 2.26 -12.33
C LEU A 97 -10.11 0.81 -12.42
N VAL A 98 -10.42 0.23 -11.27
CA VAL A 98 -11.02 -1.10 -11.16
C VAL A 98 -12.30 -1.01 -10.35
N THR A 99 -13.32 -1.77 -10.75
CA THR A 99 -14.62 -1.81 -10.10
C THR A 99 -14.92 -3.19 -9.54
N VAL A 100 -15.38 -3.26 -8.30
CA VAL A 100 -15.82 -4.49 -7.64
C VAL A 100 -17.24 -4.35 -7.11
N LYS A 101 -17.89 -5.46 -6.74
CA LYS A 101 -19.20 -5.46 -6.09
C LYS A 101 -19.05 -5.72 -4.59
N LEU A 102 -19.59 -4.81 -3.79
CA LEU A 102 -19.64 -4.97 -2.33
C LEU A 102 -20.76 -5.96 -1.93
N PRO A 103 -20.54 -6.75 -0.87
CA PRO A 103 -21.52 -7.74 -0.44
C PRO A 103 -22.62 -7.13 0.44
N HIS A 104 -23.78 -7.77 0.49
CA HIS A 104 -24.91 -7.43 1.38
C HIS A 104 -25.34 -5.96 1.32
N CYS A 105 -25.60 -5.46 0.11
CA CYS A 105 -26.18 -4.13 -0.08
C CYS A 105 -27.71 -4.16 0.09
N GLN A 106 -28.28 -3.04 0.52
CA GLN A 106 -29.73 -2.81 0.50
C GLN A 106 -30.26 -2.81 -0.94
N SER A 107 -31.54 -3.13 -1.13
CA SER A 107 -32.15 -3.35 -2.45
C SER A 107 -32.11 -2.15 -3.40
N SER A 108 -32.03 -0.92 -2.88
CA SER A 108 -31.94 0.32 -3.68
C SER A 108 -30.50 0.84 -3.84
N VAL A 109 -29.52 0.17 -3.26
CA VAL A 109 -28.12 0.63 -3.26
C VAL A 109 -27.34 -0.09 -4.34
N ASP A 110 -26.73 0.67 -5.25
CA ASP A 110 -25.81 0.11 -6.23
C ASP A 110 -24.61 -0.55 -5.50
N PRO A 111 -24.29 -1.82 -5.77
CA PRO A 111 -23.19 -2.50 -5.10
C PRO A 111 -21.81 -2.14 -5.66
N THR A 112 -21.69 -1.35 -6.73
CA THR A 112 -20.39 -1.12 -7.37
C THR A 112 -19.51 -0.17 -6.55
N TYR A 113 -18.22 -0.49 -6.49
CA TYR A 113 -17.19 0.30 -5.83
C TYR A 113 -15.97 0.38 -6.72
N THR A 114 -15.58 1.60 -7.11
CA THR A 114 -14.47 1.86 -8.03
C THR A 114 -13.30 2.49 -7.28
N TYR A 115 -12.09 2.01 -7.53
CA TYR A 115 -10.87 2.51 -6.91
C TYR A 115 -9.68 2.48 -7.88
N PRO A 116 -8.65 3.31 -7.66
CA PRO A 116 -7.44 3.29 -8.47
C PRO A 116 -6.48 2.16 -8.05
N VAL A 117 -5.89 1.50 -9.04
CA VAL A 117 -4.77 0.57 -8.89
C VAL A 117 -3.51 1.25 -9.41
N ALA A 118 -2.44 1.25 -8.63
CA ALA A 118 -1.15 1.81 -9.05
C ALA A 118 -0.51 0.94 -10.14
N LEU A 119 -0.21 1.54 -11.29
CA LEU A 119 0.67 0.95 -12.30
C LEU A 119 2.10 1.46 -12.14
N ARG A 120 2.25 2.75 -11.81
CA ARG A 120 3.53 3.42 -11.56
C ARG A 120 3.40 4.47 -10.45
N CYS A 121 4.47 4.61 -9.69
CA CYS A 121 4.55 5.53 -8.56
C CYS A 121 5.84 6.34 -8.64
N ASP A 122 5.77 7.63 -8.36
CA ASP A 122 6.92 8.54 -8.42
C ASP A 122 6.91 9.54 -7.26
N CYS A 123 8.08 10.12 -7.00
CA CYS A 123 8.22 11.27 -6.11
C CYS A 123 7.85 12.56 -6.86
N GLY A 124 6.70 13.13 -6.52
CA GLY A 124 6.12 14.28 -7.21
C GLY A 124 5.64 15.37 -6.28
N VAL A 125 5.16 16.48 -6.84
CA VAL A 125 4.38 17.47 -6.06
C VAL A 125 3.02 16.84 -5.75
N CYS A 126 2.49 17.10 -4.56
CA CYS A 126 1.12 16.69 -4.24
C CYS A 126 0.12 17.53 -5.04
N LEU A 127 -0.67 16.89 -5.91
CA LEU A 127 -1.69 17.56 -6.73
C LEU A 127 -3.02 17.62 -5.98
N THR A 128 -3.37 18.80 -5.48
CA THR A 128 -4.62 19.03 -4.73
C THR A 128 -5.89 18.86 -5.55
N SER A 129 -5.77 18.82 -6.89
CA SER A 129 -6.89 18.55 -7.80
C SER A 129 -7.43 17.12 -7.69
N THR A 130 -6.58 16.16 -7.34
CA THR A 130 -6.92 14.72 -7.36
C THR A 130 -6.53 14.01 -6.07
N THR A 131 -5.82 14.67 -5.16
CA THR A 131 -5.25 14.07 -3.97
C THR A 131 -5.38 15.04 -2.81
N GLU A 132 -5.89 14.56 -1.69
CA GLU A 132 -5.90 15.32 -0.45
C GLU A 132 -4.48 15.37 0.11
N CYS A 133 -3.88 16.56 0.04
CA CYS A 133 -2.53 16.81 0.52
C CYS A 133 -2.60 17.21 1.99
N LEU A 134 -2.25 16.27 2.88
CA LEU A 134 -2.27 16.50 4.32
C LEU A 134 -0.84 16.56 4.87
N THR A 135 -0.55 17.57 5.67
CA THR A 135 0.64 17.62 6.53
C THR A 135 0.25 17.07 7.91
N PHE A 136 0.89 16.00 8.36
CA PHE A 136 0.74 15.56 9.75
C PHE A 136 1.49 16.55 10.65
N VAL A 137 0.75 17.31 11.46
CA VAL A 137 1.25 18.23 12.49
C VAL A 137 1.14 17.61 13.88
#